data_AF-A0AAU4KLX0-F1
#
_entry.id   AF-A0AAU4KLX0-F1
#
_cell.length_a   1.000
_cell.length_b   1.000
_cell.length_c   1.000
_cell.angle_alpha   90.00
_cell.angle_beta   90.00
_cell.angle_gamma   90.00
#
_symmetry.space_group_name_H-M   'P 1'
#
loop_
_entity.id
_entity.type
_entity.pdbx_description
1 polymer ?
#
loop_
_entity_poly.entity_id
_entity_poly.type
_entity_poly.pdbx_seq_one_letter_code
_entity_poly.pdbx_strand_id
1 'polypeptide(L)'
;MSQPTPPSGPPVDANPYADAPAPDAAAAPAAPADQPPVPQQAFPQGAPQPGFPVAPVAPAAPAQGNFALGLVAAIGAGVVSAILYGLIIGLTKHEIGYAAVGVGFLVGIAAGRVGGRNQTLPVVSVIVSVAGVYLGQLIGTAMIGADDTGLSFSTIFFDHFDVVQQAWKDAADPLTFVFFAIAAYVAFQSARKAGHGH
;
A
#
# COMPACT_ATOMS: atom_id res chain seq x y z
N MET A 1 44.69 4.98 38.19
CA MET A 1 44.67 3.66 38.85
C MET A 1 43.72 3.79 40.04
N SER A 2 42.61 3.09 40.22
CA SER A 2 42.04 1.92 39.52
C SER A 2 40.53 1.87 39.82
N GLN A 3 39.72 1.47 38.83
CA GLN A 3 38.29 1.14 38.95
C GLN A 3 38.09 -0.09 39.85
N PRO A 4 37.02 -0.17 40.67
CA PRO A 4 36.63 -1.41 41.33
C PRO A 4 35.97 -2.38 40.32
N THR A 5 36.51 -3.59 40.23
CA THR A 5 36.00 -4.70 39.43
C THR A 5 34.68 -5.26 39.99
N PRO A 6 33.70 -5.63 39.14
CA PRO A 6 32.49 -6.33 39.59
C PRO A 6 32.80 -7.77 40.02
N PRO A 7 32.01 -8.35 40.96
CA PRO A 7 32.25 -9.67 41.53
C PRO A 7 32.00 -10.80 40.53
N SER A 8 32.86 -11.81 40.59
CA SER A 8 32.78 -13.08 39.87
C SER A 8 31.50 -13.85 40.20
N GLY A 9 30.76 -14.26 39.17
CA GLY A 9 29.56 -15.08 39.30
C GLY A 9 29.85 -16.49 39.85
N PRO A 10 28.81 -17.20 40.34
CA PRO A 10 28.96 -18.52 40.96
C PRO A 10 29.40 -19.60 39.94
N PRO A 11 30.06 -20.68 40.40
CA PRO A 11 30.63 -21.72 39.56
C PRO A 11 29.57 -22.50 38.77
N VAL A 12 29.91 -22.86 37.53
CA VAL A 12 29.09 -23.59 36.54
C VAL A 12 28.95 -25.08 36.83
N ASP A 13 28.91 -25.47 38.11
CA ASP A 13 28.87 -26.86 38.53
C ASP A 13 27.47 -27.25 39.03
N ALA A 14 26.52 -27.40 38.11
CA ALA A 14 25.32 -28.23 38.26
C ALA A 14 24.47 -28.23 36.98
N ASN A 15 24.99 -28.76 35.86
CA ASN A 15 24.14 -29.18 34.75
C ASN A 15 24.11 -30.73 34.70
N PRO A 16 23.05 -31.38 35.21
CA PRO A 16 22.97 -32.85 35.32
C PRO A 16 22.92 -33.60 33.99
N TYR A 17 22.98 -32.90 32.85
CA TYR A 17 22.89 -33.47 31.51
C TYR A 17 24.23 -33.46 30.74
N ALA A 18 25.35 -33.09 31.38
CA ALA A 18 26.65 -33.03 30.72
C ALA A 18 27.30 -34.40 30.43
N ASP A 19 26.80 -35.49 31.04
CA ASP A 19 27.42 -36.83 30.98
C ASP A 19 26.57 -37.90 30.25
N ALA A 20 25.72 -37.51 29.30
CA ALA A 20 25.06 -38.50 28.44
C ALA A 20 25.97 -38.87 27.25
N PRO A 21 26.38 -40.16 27.09
CA PRO A 21 27.19 -40.58 25.95
C PRO A 21 26.40 -40.43 24.65
N ALA A 22 27.02 -39.83 23.63
CA ALA A 22 26.44 -39.70 22.30
C ALA A 22 26.31 -41.10 21.64
N PRO A 23 25.11 -41.55 21.26
CA PRO A 23 24.97 -42.72 20.40
C PRO A 23 24.82 -42.27 18.94
N ASP A 24 25.86 -42.59 18.17
CA ASP A 24 25.88 -43.13 16.82
C ASP A 24 24.70 -42.84 15.88
N ALA A 25 25.04 -42.30 14.71
CA ALA A 25 24.17 -42.14 13.57
C ALA A 25 23.54 -43.48 13.13
N ALA A 26 22.34 -43.78 13.62
CA ALA A 26 21.52 -44.89 13.15
C ALA A 26 20.02 -44.53 13.21
N ALA A 27 19.40 -44.52 12.02
CA ALA A 27 17.97 -44.61 11.72
C ALA A 27 16.97 -43.83 12.61
N ALA A 28 16.44 -42.72 12.06
CA ALA A 28 15.23 -42.07 12.57
C ALA A 28 14.04 -43.06 12.59
N PRO A 29 13.32 -43.24 13.71
CA PRO A 29 12.07 -43.98 13.71
C PRO A 29 10.98 -43.12 13.05
N ALA A 30 10.31 -43.69 12.04
CA ALA A 30 9.11 -43.11 11.45
C ALA A 30 8.00 -42.98 12.50
N ALA A 31 7.44 -41.78 12.63
CA ALA A 31 6.29 -41.52 13.49
C ALA A 31 5.04 -42.27 12.98
N PRO A 32 4.22 -42.90 13.86
CA PRO A 32 2.96 -43.53 13.44
C PRO A 32 1.97 -42.49 12.90
N ALA A 33 1.39 -42.76 11.73
CA ALA A 33 0.59 -41.84 10.93
C ALA A 33 -0.90 -41.77 11.33
N ASP A 34 -1.26 -41.92 12.61
CA ASP A 34 -2.66 -42.02 13.05
C ASP A 34 -2.98 -41.22 14.33
N GLN A 35 -2.60 -39.93 14.40
CA GLN A 35 -3.16 -39.02 15.40
C GLN A 35 -4.16 -38.04 14.76
N PRO A 36 -5.44 -38.05 15.17
CA PRO A 36 -6.40 -37.05 14.71
C PRO A 36 -6.00 -35.65 15.21
N PRO A 37 -6.30 -34.58 14.46
CA PRO A 37 -5.94 -33.22 14.84
C PRO A 37 -6.68 -32.83 16.12
N VAL A 38 -5.94 -32.66 17.22
CA VAL A 38 -6.45 -32.07 18.45
C VAL A 38 -6.82 -30.61 18.17
N PRO A 39 -8.08 -30.18 18.40
CA PRO A 39 -8.45 -28.78 18.23
C PRO A 39 -7.71 -27.96 19.28
N GLN A 40 -6.88 -27.02 18.81
CA GLN A 40 -6.16 -26.07 19.64
C GLN A 40 -7.19 -25.16 20.35
N GLN A 41 -7.60 -25.52 21.55
CA GLN A 41 -8.48 -24.71 22.38
C GLN A 41 -7.73 -23.42 22.77
N ALA A 42 -8.31 -22.29 22.40
CA ALA A 42 -7.87 -20.97 22.84
C ALA A 42 -8.08 -20.86 24.35
N PHE A 43 -7.01 -21.01 25.13
CA PHE A 43 -7.05 -20.76 26.56
C PHE A 43 -7.20 -19.25 26.81
N PRO A 44 -8.17 -18.81 27.65
CA PRO A 44 -8.29 -17.40 28.02
C PRO A 44 -7.00 -16.93 28.72
N GLN A 45 -6.52 -15.75 28.30
CA GLN A 45 -5.33 -15.08 28.82
C GLN A 45 -5.28 -15.17 30.35
N GLY A 46 -4.29 -15.93 30.84
CA GLY A 46 -4.15 -16.27 32.24
C GLY A 46 -3.96 -15.04 33.13
N ALA A 47 -4.68 -15.03 34.25
CA ALA A 47 -4.33 -14.22 35.40
C ALA A 47 -2.89 -14.57 35.84
N PRO A 48 -2.09 -13.59 36.30
CA PRO A 48 -0.70 -13.84 36.68
C PRO A 48 -0.63 -14.87 37.81
N GLN A 49 -0.07 -16.05 37.50
CA GLN A 49 0.20 -17.07 38.51
C GLN A 49 1.44 -16.66 39.33
N PRO A 50 1.32 -16.56 40.67
CA PRO A 50 2.46 -16.25 41.52
C PRO A 50 3.54 -17.35 41.40
N GLY A 51 4.76 -16.95 41.04
CA GLY A 51 5.93 -17.83 41.04
C GLY A 51 6.48 -18.25 39.68
N PHE A 52 5.82 -17.92 38.57
CA PHE A 52 6.35 -18.16 37.23
C PHE A 52 6.84 -16.85 36.59
N PRO A 53 8.09 -16.78 36.09
CA PRO A 53 8.55 -15.61 35.36
C PRO A 53 7.73 -15.46 34.08
N VAL A 54 6.95 -14.38 34.01
CA VAL A 54 6.23 -14.00 32.79
C VAL A 54 7.28 -13.57 31.78
N ALA A 55 7.50 -14.37 30.74
CA ALA A 55 8.37 -13.97 29.64
C ALA A 55 7.81 -12.67 29.03
N PRO A 56 8.64 -11.65 28.76
CA PRO A 56 8.20 -10.45 28.08
C PRO A 56 7.57 -10.84 26.74
N VAL A 57 6.32 -10.43 26.51
CA VAL A 57 5.68 -10.58 25.20
C VAL A 57 6.50 -9.78 24.21
N ALA A 58 7.16 -10.45 23.27
CA ALA A 58 7.88 -9.78 22.20
C ALA A 58 6.90 -8.89 21.42
N PRO A 59 7.24 -7.62 21.14
CA PRO A 59 6.40 -6.77 20.29
C PRO A 59 6.16 -7.46 18.95
N ALA A 60 4.92 -7.47 18.48
CA ALA A 60 4.60 -7.99 17.15
C ALA A 60 5.50 -7.31 16.11
N ALA A 61 6.16 -8.11 15.27
CA ALA A 61 7.03 -7.58 14.21
C ALA A 61 6.21 -6.64 13.31
N PRO A 62 6.78 -5.49 12.87
CA PRO A 62 6.06 -4.59 11.99
C PRO A 62 5.64 -5.33 10.71
N ALA A 63 4.34 -5.32 10.39
CA ALA A 63 3.87 -5.82 9.10
C ALA A 63 4.57 -5.03 7.98
N GLN A 64 5.35 -5.73 7.15
CA GLN A 64 6.08 -5.14 6.04
C GLN A 64 5.13 -4.98 4.84
N GLY A 65 5.08 -3.78 4.26
CA GLY A 65 4.24 -3.50 3.09
C GLY A 65 4.83 -4.04 1.78
N ASN A 66 3.97 -4.39 0.82
CA ASN A 66 4.37 -4.80 -0.53
C ASN A 66 4.24 -3.62 -1.51
N PHE A 67 5.37 -3.03 -1.88
CA PHE A 67 5.43 -1.90 -2.81
C PHE A 67 4.80 -2.23 -4.17
N ALA A 68 5.15 -3.38 -4.76
CA ALA A 68 4.72 -3.73 -6.11
C ALA A 68 3.19 -3.87 -6.19
N LEU A 69 2.60 -4.53 -5.20
CA LEU A 69 1.15 -4.70 -5.11
C LEU A 69 0.44 -3.34 -4.94
N GLY A 70 0.95 -2.47 -4.06
CA GLY A 70 0.42 -1.12 -3.87
C GLY A 70 0.54 -0.23 -5.10
N LEU A 71 1.65 -0.34 -5.85
CA LEU A 71 1.86 0.38 -7.09
C LEU A 71 0.84 -0.02 -8.16
N VAL A 72 0.66 -1.34 -8.37
CA VAL A 72 -0.33 -1.85 -9.33
C VAL A 72 -1.74 -1.40 -8.96
N ALA A 73 -2.08 -1.45 -7.67
CA ALA A 73 -3.38 -0.97 -7.18
C ALA A 73 -3.58 0.54 -7.43
N ALA A 74 -2.57 1.36 -7.17
CA ALA A 74 -2.62 2.79 -7.50
C ALA A 74 -2.82 3.04 -8.99
N ILE A 75 -2.03 2.39 -9.85
CA ILE A 75 -2.13 2.55 -11.31
C ILE A 75 -3.52 2.13 -11.78
N GLY A 76 -4.02 0.98 -11.33
CA GLY A 76 -5.37 0.52 -11.68
C GLY A 76 -6.46 1.51 -11.26
N ALA A 77 -6.40 2.00 -10.01
CA ALA A 77 -7.32 3.03 -9.53
C ALA A 77 -7.20 4.35 -10.31
N GLY A 78 -5.99 4.74 -10.71
CA GLY A 78 -5.72 5.94 -11.50
C GLY A 78 -6.32 5.84 -12.90
N VAL A 79 -6.16 4.71 -13.58
CA VAL A 79 -6.76 4.45 -14.89
C VAL A 79 -8.28 4.48 -14.83
N VAL A 80 -8.89 3.78 -13.85
CA VAL A 80 -10.35 3.80 -13.66
C VAL A 80 -10.85 5.22 -13.39
N SER A 81 -10.16 5.95 -12.52
CA SER A 81 -10.50 7.33 -12.19
C SER A 81 -10.38 8.27 -13.40
N ALA A 82 -9.34 8.11 -14.22
CA ALA A 82 -9.13 8.88 -15.44
C ALA A 82 -10.28 8.67 -16.43
N ILE A 83 -10.68 7.41 -16.67
CA ILE A 83 -11.80 7.09 -17.55
C ILE A 83 -13.09 7.72 -17.03
N LEU A 84 -13.42 7.51 -15.74
CA LEU A 84 -14.63 8.06 -15.15
C LEU A 84 -14.66 9.59 -15.19
N TYR A 85 -13.54 10.23 -14.88
CA TYR A 85 -13.43 11.68 -14.92
C TYR A 85 -13.53 12.24 -16.35
N GLY A 86 -12.86 11.61 -17.32
CA GLY A 86 -12.94 11.99 -18.72
C GLY A 86 -14.34 11.82 -19.30
N LEU A 87 -15.05 10.75 -18.94
CA LEU A 87 -16.46 10.58 -19.31
C LEU A 87 -17.32 11.69 -18.73
N ILE A 88 -17.10 12.09 -17.47
CA ILE A 88 -17.83 13.22 -16.86
C ILE A 88 -17.58 14.50 -17.64
N ILE A 89 -16.33 14.83 -17.97
CA ILE A 89 -16.00 16.03 -18.75
C ILE A 89 -16.64 15.95 -20.14
N GLY A 90 -16.46 14.84 -20.85
CA GLY A 90 -16.99 14.67 -22.21
C GLY A 90 -18.51 14.84 -22.27
N LEU A 91 -19.23 14.25 -21.31
CA LEU A 91 -20.70 14.29 -21.28
C LEU A 91 -21.27 15.60 -20.76
N THR A 92 -20.58 16.29 -19.85
CA THR A 92 -21.10 17.53 -19.23
C THR A 92 -20.55 18.80 -19.85
N LYS A 93 -19.48 18.70 -20.67
CA LYS A 93 -18.66 19.81 -21.16
C LYS A 93 -18.13 20.74 -20.06
N HIS A 94 -18.12 20.30 -18.81
CA HIS A 94 -17.67 21.07 -17.66
C HIS A 94 -16.66 20.29 -16.84
N GLU A 95 -15.63 20.99 -16.36
CA GLU A 95 -14.70 20.44 -15.39
C GLU A 95 -15.28 20.56 -13.97
N ILE A 96 -15.31 19.44 -13.24
CA ILE A 96 -15.76 19.43 -11.84
C ILE A 96 -14.56 19.35 -10.92
N GLY A 97 -14.23 20.47 -10.26
CA GLY A 97 -13.09 20.56 -9.34
C GLY A 97 -13.06 19.54 -8.19
N TYR A 98 -14.23 19.06 -7.74
CA TYR A 98 -14.33 18.01 -6.74
C TYR A 98 -13.80 16.64 -7.23
N ALA A 99 -13.71 16.43 -8.55
CA ALA A 99 -13.18 15.18 -9.11
C ALA A 99 -11.73 14.94 -8.68
N ALA A 100 -10.91 16.00 -8.61
CA ALA A 100 -9.50 15.89 -8.21
C ALA A 100 -9.32 15.30 -6.79
N VAL A 101 -10.18 15.69 -5.85
CA VAL A 101 -10.21 15.12 -4.49
C VAL A 101 -10.57 13.62 -4.57
N GLY A 102 -11.58 13.27 -5.36
CA GLY A 102 -12.02 11.89 -5.56
C GLY A 102 -10.93 11.00 -6.17
N VAL A 103 -10.30 11.45 -7.26
CA VAL A 103 -9.20 10.72 -7.92
C VAL A 103 -8.04 10.52 -6.95
N GLY A 104 -7.58 11.59 -6.29
CA GLY A 104 -6.50 11.50 -5.31
C GLY A 104 -6.81 10.52 -4.20
N PHE A 105 -8.03 10.59 -3.64
CA PHE A 105 -8.48 9.72 -2.57
C PHE A 105 -8.51 8.24 -3.00
N LEU A 106 -9.10 7.93 -4.15
CA LEU A 106 -9.20 6.55 -4.66
C LEU A 106 -7.82 5.95 -4.92
N VAL A 107 -6.94 6.69 -5.61
CA VAL A 107 -5.56 6.25 -5.88
C VAL A 107 -4.79 6.03 -4.58
N GLY A 108 -4.90 6.96 -3.63
CA GLY A 108 -4.21 6.87 -2.35
C GLY A 108 -4.71 5.70 -1.50
N ILE A 109 -6.02 5.53 -1.36
CA ILE A 109 -6.59 4.38 -0.63
C ILE A 109 -6.19 3.06 -1.27
N ALA A 110 -6.25 2.94 -2.59
CA ALA A 110 -5.87 1.72 -3.29
C ALA A 110 -4.40 1.37 -3.01
N ALA A 111 -3.48 2.32 -3.14
CA ALA A 111 -2.07 2.11 -2.79
C ALA A 111 -1.88 1.70 -1.33
N GLY A 112 -2.46 2.46 -0.40
CA GLY A 112 -2.22 2.26 1.03
C GLY A 112 -2.84 0.97 1.58
N ARG A 113 -4.07 0.62 1.16
CA ARG A 113 -4.74 -0.61 1.62
C ARG A 113 -4.10 -1.87 1.04
N VAL A 114 -3.67 -1.82 -0.21
CA VAL A 114 -3.12 -2.98 -0.89
C VAL A 114 -1.62 -3.13 -0.57
N GLY A 115 -0.88 -2.02 -0.57
CA GLY A 115 0.57 -2.04 -0.38
C GLY A 115 1.07 -1.92 1.06
N GLY A 116 0.19 -1.65 2.05
CA GLY A 116 0.52 -1.64 3.47
C GLY A 116 1.50 -0.53 3.89
N ARG A 117 2.27 -0.77 4.96
CA ARG A 117 3.23 0.18 5.55
C ARG A 117 4.51 0.29 4.70
N ASN A 118 4.43 1.02 3.59
CA ASN A 118 5.57 1.36 2.73
C ASN A 118 5.71 2.89 2.60
N GLN A 119 6.91 3.42 2.85
CA GLN A 119 7.17 4.87 2.83
C GLN A 119 7.16 5.50 1.43
N THR A 120 7.40 4.70 0.39
CA THR A 120 7.47 5.16 -1.00
C THR A 120 6.09 5.25 -1.64
N LEU A 121 5.12 4.43 -1.21
CA LEU A 121 3.78 4.39 -1.80
C LEU A 121 3.04 5.73 -1.79
N PRO A 122 3.02 6.51 -0.69
CA PRO A 122 2.40 7.84 -0.71
C PRO A 122 2.98 8.78 -1.77
N VAL A 123 4.30 8.72 -2.00
CA VAL A 123 4.97 9.54 -3.02
C VAL A 123 4.57 9.10 -4.43
N VAL A 124 4.51 7.80 -4.68
CA VAL A 124 4.09 7.30 -5.99
C VAL A 124 2.61 7.57 -6.26
N SER A 125 1.75 7.50 -5.23
CA SER A 125 0.34 7.88 -5.34
C SER A 125 0.14 9.33 -5.78
N VAL A 126 1.04 10.24 -5.41
CA VAL A 126 1.03 11.63 -5.93
C VAL A 126 1.12 11.62 -7.45
N ILE A 127 2.16 10.98 -7.99
CA ILE A 127 2.43 10.96 -9.43
C ILE A 127 1.26 10.31 -10.18
N VAL A 128 0.80 9.15 -9.69
CA VAL A 128 -0.30 8.42 -10.32
C VAL A 128 -1.61 9.21 -10.26
N SER A 129 -1.88 9.91 -9.16
CA SER A 129 -3.10 10.72 -9.03
C SER A 129 -3.10 11.92 -10.00
N VAL A 130 -2.00 12.66 -10.09
CA VAL A 130 -1.86 13.79 -11.01
C VAL A 130 -1.94 13.32 -12.45
N ALA A 131 -1.25 12.22 -12.80
CA ALA A 131 -1.35 11.61 -14.11
C ALA A 131 -2.78 11.15 -14.42
N GLY A 132 -3.50 10.59 -13.45
CA GLY A 132 -4.89 10.17 -13.59
C GLY A 132 -5.86 11.33 -13.84
N VAL A 133 -5.72 12.44 -13.11
CA VAL A 133 -6.53 13.64 -13.34
C VAL A 133 -6.23 14.22 -14.73
N TYR A 134 -4.95 14.41 -15.06
CA TYR A 134 -4.53 14.92 -16.36
C TYR A 134 -5.03 14.04 -17.52
N LEU A 135 -4.84 12.72 -17.42
CA LEU A 135 -5.33 11.78 -18.43
C LEU A 135 -6.85 11.83 -18.57
N GLY A 136 -7.58 11.99 -17.46
CA GLY A 136 -9.03 12.19 -17.50
C GLY A 136 -9.42 13.45 -18.26
N GLN A 137 -8.72 14.56 -18.05
CA GLN A 137 -8.95 15.78 -18.84
C GLN A 137 -8.71 15.54 -20.33
N LEU A 138 -7.62 14.87 -20.71
CA LEU A 138 -7.33 14.56 -22.12
C LEU A 138 -8.40 13.67 -22.76
N ILE A 139 -8.90 12.66 -22.02
CA ILE A 139 -10.01 11.82 -22.49
C ILE A 139 -11.26 12.68 -22.71
N GLY A 140 -11.59 13.55 -21.75
CA GLY A 140 -12.73 14.46 -21.87
C GLY A 140 -12.61 15.43 -23.04
N THR A 141 -11.44 16.04 -23.22
CA THR A 141 -11.14 16.91 -24.37
C THR A 141 -11.27 16.18 -25.69
N ALA A 142 -10.78 14.94 -25.79
CA ALA A 142 -10.93 14.15 -27.01
C ALA A 142 -12.39 13.74 -27.29
N MET A 143 -13.19 13.46 -26.26
CA MET A 143 -14.63 13.22 -26.42
C MET A 143 -15.36 14.45 -26.93
N ILE A 144 -15.07 15.63 -26.37
CA ILE A 144 -15.63 16.90 -26.85
C ILE A 144 -15.23 17.14 -28.31
N GLY A 145 -13.95 16.93 -28.66
CA GLY A 145 -13.47 17.07 -30.03
C GLY A 145 -14.11 16.08 -31.01
N ALA A 146 -14.38 14.85 -30.56
CA ALA A 146 -15.10 13.86 -31.35
C ALA A 146 -16.54 14.31 -31.64
N ASP A 147 -17.24 14.81 -30.63
CA ASP A 147 -18.61 15.33 -30.77
C ASP A 147 -18.65 16.56 -31.69
N ASP A 148 -17.67 17.45 -31.58
CA ASP A 148 -17.64 18.72 -32.33
C ASP A 148 -17.22 18.53 -33.81
N THR A 149 -16.42 17.50 -34.14
CA THR A 149 -15.92 17.23 -35.50
C THR A 149 -16.66 16.10 -36.23
N GLY A 150 -17.38 15.25 -35.50
CA GLY A 150 -17.98 14.03 -36.03
C GLY A 150 -16.98 12.88 -36.28
N LEU A 151 -15.71 13.06 -35.92
CA LEU A 151 -14.70 11.99 -35.96
C LEU A 151 -14.85 11.05 -34.76
N SER A 152 -14.30 9.83 -34.88
CA SER A 152 -14.31 8.91 -33.74
C SER A 152 -13.38 9.38 -32.62
N PHE A 153 -13.71 9.07 -31.36
CA PHE A 153 -12.84 9.32 -30.21
C PHE A 153 -11.41 8.80 -30.45
N SER A 154 -11.28 7.59 -30.99
CA SER A 154 -9.97 6.97 -31.22
C SER A 154 -9.13 7.78 -32.21
N THR A 155 -9.74 8.31 -33.26
CA THR A 155 -9.06 9.18 -34.24
C THR A 155 -8.57 10.46 -33.56
N ILE A 156 -9.42 11.10 -32.77
CA ILE A 156 -9.04 12.32 -32.05
C ILE A 156 -7.94 12.05 -31.02
N PHE A 157 -8.09 11.00 -30.21
CA PHE A 157 -7.20 10.73 -29.09
C PHE A 157 -5.85 10.14 -29.51
N PHE A 158 -5.81 9.25 -30.51
CA PHE A 158 -4.59 8.55 -30.91
C PHE A 158 -3.93 9.15 -32.15
N ASP A 159 -4.69 9.64 -33.13
CA ASP A 159 -4.14 10.15 -34.39
C ASP A 159 -3.94 11.68 -34.36
N HIS A 160 -4.75 12.39 -33.55
CA HIS A 160 -4.71 13.85 -33.40
C HIS A 160 -4.46 14.30 -31.95
N PHE A 161 -3.62 13.54 -31.23
CA PHE A 161 -3.31 13.81 -29.83
C PHE A 161 -2.69 15.20 -29.61
N ASP A 162 -1.98 15.74 -30.61
CA ASP A 162 -1.43 17.10 -30.60
C ASP A 162 -2.54 18.15 -30.47
N VAL A 163 -3.65 17.97 -31.19
CA VAL A 163 -4.84 18.84 -31.10
C VAL A 163 -5.50 18.72 -29.73
N VAL A 164 -5.63 17.50 -29.20
CA VAL A 164 -6.14 17.28 -27.83
C VAL A 164 -5.26 17.99 -26.80
N GLN A 165 -3.94 17.88 -26.96
CA GLN A 165 -3.00 18.54 -26.06
C GLN A 165 -3.06 20.06 -26.15
N GLN A 166 -3.23 20.60 -27.36
CA GLN A 166 -3.38 22.03 -27.59
C GLN A 166 -4.70 22.53 -26.98
N ALA A 167 -5.81 21.87 -27.25
CA ALA A 167 -7.11 22.22 -26.67
C ALA A 167 -7.10 22.17 -25.14
N TRP A 168 -6.44 21.17 -24.54
CA TRP A 168 -6.24 21.14 -23.09
C TRP A 168 -5.42 22.33 -22.59
N LYS A 169 -4.32 22.71 -23.27
CA LYS A 169 -3.51 23.87 -22.88
C LYS A 169 -4.28 25.17 -22.97
N ASP A 170 -5.10 25.33 -24.01
CA ASP A 170 -5.90 26.52 -24.24
C ASP A 170 -7.04 26.64 -23.20
N ALA A 171 -7.56 25.51 -22.72
CA ALA A 171 -8.58 25.46 -21.67
C ALA A 171 -8.00 25.51 -20.25
N ALA A 172 -6.76 25.07 -20.04
CA ALA A 172 -6.14 24.98 -18.73
C ALA A 172 -5.91 26.38 -18.14
N ASP A 173 -6.46 26.60 -16.94
CA ASP A 173 -6.29 27.82 -16.18
C ASP A 173 -5.38 27.57 -14.95
N PRO A 174 -4.96 28.61 -14.20
CA PRO A 174 -4.17 28.41 -12.99
C PRO A 174 -4.83 27.49 -11.96
N LEU A 175 -6.17 27.39 -11.96
CA LEU A 175 -6.94 26.60 -11.02
C LEU A 175 -6.89 25.10 -11.38
N THR A 176 -6.70 24.72 -12.64
CA THR A 176 -6.33 23.35 -13.06
C THR A 176 -5.10 22.85 -12.27
N PHE A 177 -4.06 23.68 -12.14
CA PHE A 177 -2.85 23.30 -11.42
C PHE A 177 -3.07 23.23 -9.90
N VAL A 178 -3.97 24.04 -9.36
CA VAL A 178 -4.43 23.91 -7.96
C VAL A 178 -5.12 22.57 -7.75
N PHE A 179 -5.96 22.11 -8.69
CA PHE A 179 -6.58 20.79 -8.61
C PHE A 179 -5.56 19.65 -8.69
N PHE A 180 -4.50 19.77 -9.51
CA PHE A 180 -3.40 18.80 -9.48
C PHE A 180 -2.71 18.77 -8.11
N ALA A 181 -2.47 19.92 -7.50
CA ALA A 181 -1.89 19.99 -6.16
C ALA A 181 -2.82 19.38 -5.10
N ILE A 182 -4.13 19.59 -5.22
CA ILE A 182 -5.13 18.97 -4.33
C ILE A 182 -5.15 17.45 -4.51
N ALA A 183 -5.18 16.95 -5.76
CA ALA A 183 -5.15 15.52 -6.03
C ALA A 183 -3.89 14.87 -5.44
N ALA A 184 -2.73 15.49 -5.66
CA ALA A 184 -1.45 15.08 -5.08
C ALA A 184 -1.51 15.00 -3.55
N TYR A 185 -1.93 16.09 -2.90
CA TYR A 185 -2.02 16.16 -1.44
C TYR A 185 -2.97 15.11 -0.88
N VAL A 186 -4.17 14.97 -1.46
CA VAL A 186 -5.17 13.99 -1.02
C VAL A 186 -4.67 12.57 -1.23
N ALA A 187 -4.01 12.26 -2.36
CA ALA A 187 -3.44 10.95 -2.62
C ALA A 187 -2.37 10.57 -1.60
N PHE A 188 -1.44 11.49 -1.31
CA PHE A 188 -0.39 11.29 -0.33
C PHE A 188 -0.98 11.00 1.06
N GLN A 189 -1.89 11.85 1.52
CA GLN A 189 -2.51 11.73 2.85
C GLN A 189 -3.34 10.45 2.97
N SER A 190 -4.10 10.11 1.92
CA SER A 190 -4.94 8.92 1.90
C SER A 190 -4.11 7.64 1.88
N ALA A 191 -3.05 7.57 1.07
CA ALA A 191 -2.12 6.44 1.05
C ALA A 191 -1.43 6.24 2.39
N ARG A 192 -0.91 7.33 2.98
CA ARG A 192 -0.26 7.26 4.28
C ARG A 192 -1.23 6.78 5.35
N LYS A 193 -2.45 7.32 5.42
CA LYS A 193 -3.44 6.92 6.43
C LYS A 193 -3.91 5.47 6.23
N ALA A 194 -4.16 5.06 4.99
CA ALA A 194 -4.64 3.72 4.67
C ALA A 194 -3.60 2.63 4.99
N GLY A 195 -2.31 2.89 4.77
CA GLY A 195 -1.24 1.93 5.08
C GLY A 195 -1.05 1.63 6.56
N HIS A 196 -1.56 2.47 7.48
CA HIS A 196 -1.45 2.29 8.94
C HIS A 196 -2.72 1.73 9.60
N GLY A 197 -3.78 1.48 8.82
CA GLY A 197 -5.11 1.15 9.34
C GLY A 197 -5.39 -0.34 9.60
N HIS A 198 -4.38 -1.15 9.87
CA HIS A 198 -4.51 -2.60 10.11
C HIS A 198 -3.74 -3.02 11.37
#